data_AF-A0A949B0S3-F1
#
_entry.id   AF-A0A949B0S3-F1
#
_cell.length_a   1.000
_cell.length_b   1.000
_cell.length_c   1.000
_cell.angle_alpha   90.00
_cell.angle_beta   90.00
_cell.angle_gamma   90.00
#
_symmetry.space_group_name_H-M   'P 1'
#
loop_
_entity.id
_entity.type
_entity.pdbx_description
1 polymer ?
#
loop_
_entity_poly.entity_id
_entity_poly.type
_entity_poly.pdbx_seq_one_letter_code
_entity_poly.pdbx_strand_id
1 'polypeptide(L)' 'MASDTTGNGRFGKIPLHQRRGDDTLGSIETLEILAPGPLTTVQDRGRFGFGRFGIAPSGALDSFSLRIGNLLVGNREDEA' A
#
# COMPACT_ATOMS: atom_id res chain seq x y z
N MET A 1 17.23 44.57 20.27
CA MET A 1 16.38 43.77 19.36
C MET A 1 17.26 42.70 18.71
N ALA A 2 17.23 41.49 19.25
CA ALA A 2 17.76 40.30 18.60
C ALA A 2 16.76 39.19 18.94
N SER A 3 15.89 38.88 17.99
CA SER A 3 14.86 37.84 18.08
C SER A 3 15.38 36.57 17.41
N ASP A 4 15.00 35.44 18.02
CA ASP A 4 15.11 34.06 17.54
C ASP A 4 16.49 33.41 17.47
N THR A 5 16.64 32.31 18.22
CA THR A 5 16.69 30.94 17.68
C THR A 5 16.91 29.94 18.83
N THR A 6 15.88 29.19 19.22
CA THR A 6 16.07 27.86 19.85
C THR A 6 14.95 26.92 19.41
N GLY A 7 15.17 26.27 18.27
CA GLY A 7 14.39 25.12 17.85
C GLY A 7 14.66 23.94 18.78
N ASN A 8 13.60 23.45 19.43
CA ASN A 8 13.64 22.21 20.19
C ASN A 8 12.59 21.24 19.62
N GLY A 9 13.07 20.13 19.07
CA GLY A 9 12.23 19.12 18.43
C GLY A 9 13.08 18.05 17.76
N ARG A 10 13.68 17.18 18.58
CA ARG A 10 14.55 16.05 18.19
C ARG A 10 13.78 14.90 17.55
N PHE A 11 13.14 15.14 16.41
CA PHE A 11 12.80 14.07 15.48
C PHE A 11 13.72 14.22 14.28
N GLY A 12 14.72 13.34 14.20
CA GLY A 12 15.63 13.28 13.07
C GLY A 12 14.80 13.24 11.78
N LYS A 13 14.98 14.25 10.93
CA LYS A 13 14.46 14.26 9.57
C LYS A 13 15.04 13.03 8.90
N ILE A 14 14.26 11.96 8.80
CA ILE A 14 14.61 10.82 7.96
C ILE A 14 14.74 11.42 6.56
N PRO A 15 15.91 11.39 5.90
CA PRO A 15 16.04 11.97 4.57
C PRO A 15 15.10 11.18 3.66
N LEU A 16 14.03 11.82 3.18
CA LEU A 16 13.25 11.28 2.08
C LEU A 16 14.24 11.12 0.94
N HIS A 17 14.50 9.88 0.57
CA HIS A 17 15.38 9.53 -0.54
C HIS A 17 14.75 10.16 -1.78
N GLN A 18 15.24 11.34 -2.18
CA GLN A 18 14.76 12.06 -3.33
C GLN A 18 15.01 11.19 -4.55
N ARG A 19 13.98 10.46 -4.97
CA ARG A 19 14.00 9.62 -6.16
C ARG A 19 14.15 10.57 -7.33
N ARG A 20 15.31 10.49 -7.99
CA ARG A 20 15.52 11.03 -9.33
C ARG A 20 14.33 10.64 -10.20
N GLY A 21 13.80 11.62 -10.93
CA GLY A 21 12.77 11.41 -11.94
C GLY A 21 13.14 10.27 -12.88
N ASP A 22 12.26 9.30 -12.96
CA ASP A 22 12.16 8.40 -14.10
C ASP A 22 11.38 9.16 -15.18
N ASP A 23 12.12 9.81 -16.07
CA ASP A 23 11.56 10.62 -17.15
C ASP A 23 11.57 9.84 -18.49
N THR A 24 11.65 8.50 -18.50
CA THR A 24 11.87 7.73 -19.75
C THR A 24 10.97 6.52 -19.97
N LEU A 25 10.20 6.07 -18.99
CA LEU A 25 9.09 5.14 -19.20
C LEU A 25 7.81 5.95 -19.05
N GLY A 26 6.96 5.99 -20.09
CA GLY A 26 5.71 6.77 -20.07
C GLY A 26 5.00 6.63 -18.72
N SER A 27 4.64 7.77 -18.12
CA SER A 27 4.25 7.91 -16.71
C SER A 27 3.48 6.69 -16.21
N ILE A 28 4.16 5.82 -15.46
CA ILE A 28 3.49 4.69 -14.82
C ILE A 28 2.61 5.31 -13.74
N GLU A 29 1.30 5.14 -13.85
CA GLU A 29 0.39 5.60 -12.81
C GLU A 29 0.60 4.73 -11.58
N THR A 30 1.08 5.37 -10.50
CA THR A 30 1.41 4.70 -9.23
C THR A 30 0.82 5.46 -8.06
N LEU A 31 0.51 4.74 -6.98
CA LEU A 31 0.01 5.28 -5.73
C LEU A 31 1.12 5.33 -4.67
N GLU A 32 1.25 6.47 -3.98
CA GLU A 32 2.19 6.66 -2.87
C GLU A 32 1.49 6.49 -1.51
N ILE A 33 2.11 5.73 -0.60
CA ILE A 33 1.63 5.54 0.78
C ILE A 33 2.32 6.53 1.71
N LEU A 34 1.60 7.57 2.14
CA LEU A 34 2.11 8.57 3.08
C LEU A 34 2.14 8.07 4.53
N ALA A 35 1.19 7.23 4.91
CA ALA A 35 1.08 6.65 6.25
C ALA A 35 0.40 5.26 6.20
N PRO A 36 1.12 4.15 6.45
CA PRO A 36 0.54 2.82 6.43
C PRO A 36 -0.22 2.48 7.73
N GLY A 37 -1.31 1.74 7.61
CA GLY A 37 -1.95 1.06 8.74
C GLY A 37 -1.14 -0.17 9.20
N PRO A 38 -1.47 -0.76 10.37
CA PRO A 38 -0.65 -1.80 11.02
C PRO A 38 -0.44 -3.07 10.21
N LEU A 39 -1.37 -3.41 9.30
CA LEU A 39 -1.28 -4.61 8.45
C LEU A 39 -1.94 -4.36 7.08
N THR A 40 -1.60 -3.24 6.45
CA THR A 40 -2.11 -2.92 5.10
C THR A 40 -1.44 -3.85 4.09
N THR A 41 -2.23 -4.66 3.38
CA THR A 41 -1.73 -5.66 2.43
C THR A 41 -2.57 -5.63 1.15
N VAL A 42 -1.95 -5.95 0.02
CA VAL A 42 -2.66 -6.19 -1.24
C VAL A 42 -3.17 -7.62 -1.21
N GLN A 43 -4.47 -7.80 -1.47
CA GLN A 43 -5.13 -9.10 -1.37
C GLN A 43 -6.02 -9.36 -2.58
N ASP A 44 -5.92 -10.57 -3.12
CA ASP A 44 -6.85 -11.15 -4.08
C ASP A 44 -7.88 -12.04 -3.34
N ARG A 45 -8.59 -12.90 -4.08
CA ARG A 45 -9.50 -13.90 -3.51
C ARG A 45 -8.80 -15.11 -2.87
N GLY A 46 -7.48 -15.17 -2.94
CA GLY A 46 -6.68 -16.27 -2.42
C GLY A 46 -6.36 -17.34 -3.45
N ARG A 47 -5.64 -18.35 -2.96
CA ARG A 47 -4.98 -19.40 -3.71
C ARG A 47 -5.45 -20.77 -3.22
N PHE A 48 -6.33 -21.38 -3.99
CA PHE A 48 -6.96 -22.65 -3.64
C PHE A 48 -6.21 -23.85 -4.24
N GLY A 49 -6.41 -25.05 -3.67
CA GLY A 49 -5.88 -26.32 -4.22
C GLY A 49 -4.55 -26.81 -3.64
N PHE A 50 -3.86 -25.97 -2.85
CA PHE A 50 -2.54 -26.29 -2.27
C PHE A 50 -2.58 -26.73 -0.80
N GLY A 51 -3.77 -26.89 -0.22
CA GLY A 51 -3.91 -27.25 1.21
C GLY A 51 -3.24 -28.57 1.59
N ARG A 52 -3.15 -29.53 0.65
CA ARG A 52 -2.42 -30.80 0.87
C ARG A 52 -0.93 -30.61 1.17
N PHE A 53 -0.36 -29.46 0.80
CA PHE A 53 1.04 -29.10 1.01
C PHE A 53 1.21 -28.15 2.20
N GLY A 54 0.15 -27.91 2.99
CA GLY A 54 0.20 -27.00 4.14
C GLY A 54 0.17 -25.51 3.76
N ILE A 55 -0.16 -25.19 2.50
CA ILE A 55 -0.23 -23.80 2.03
C ILE A 55 -1.61 -23.24 2.35
N ALA A 56 -1.63 -22.14 3.12
CA ALA A 56 -2.86 -21.42 3.45
C ALA A 56 -3.45 -20.75 2.19
N PRO A 57 -4.79 -20.59 2.10
CA PRO A 57 -5.43 -19.93 0.96
C PRO A 57 -5.01 -18.46 0.78
N SER A 58 -4.62 -17.75 1.84
CA SER A 58 -4.45 -16.28 1.81
C SER A 58 -5.72 -15.58 1.32
N GLY A 59 -5.58 -14.41 0.67
CA GLY A 59 -6.68 -13.57 0.24
C GLY A 59 -7.29 -12.71 1.34
N ALA A 60 -8.28 -11.91 0.97
CA ALA A 60 -8.96 -11.02 1.90
C ALA A 60 -9.68 -11.81 3.01
N LEU A 61 -9.53 -11.34 4.25
CA LEU A 61 -10.17 -11.93 5.43
C LEU A 61 -11.71 -11.90 5.31
N ASP A 62 -12.26 -10.81 4.77
CA ASP A 62 -13.67 -10.70 4.38
C ASP A 62 -13.80 -10.69 2.86
N SER A 63 -13.98 -11.89 2.30
CA SER A 63 -14.15 -12.08 0.86
C SER A 63 -15.44 -11.43 0.31
N PHE A 64 -16.46 -11.20 1.14
CA PHE A 64 -17.70 -10.57 0.66
C PHE A 64 -17.47 -9.08 0.39
N SER A 65 -16.87 -8.38 1.36
CA SER A 65 -16.54 -6.97 1.21
C SER A 65 -15.54 -6.70 0.09
N LEU A 66 -14.53 -7.57 -0.10
CA LEU A 66 -13.60 -7.49 -1.23
C LEU A 66 -14.34 -7.46 -2.57
N ARG A 67 -15.26 -8.41 -2.77
CA ARG A 67 -16.01 -8.53 -4.03
C ARG A 67 -16.86 -7.30 -4.29
N ILE A 68 -17.55 -6.80 -3.26
CA ILE A 68 -18.36 -5.59 -3.39
C ILE A 68 -17.47 -4.40 -3.77
N GLY A 69 -16.33 -4.23 -3.10
CA GLY A 69 -15.38 -3.15 -3.39
C GLY A 69 -14.94 -3.15 -4.86
N ASN A 70 -14.52 -4.31 -5.37
CA ASN A 70 -14.14 -4.45 -6.77
C ASN A 70 -15.30 -4.17 -7.73
N LEU A 71 -16.48 -4.73 -7.48
CA LEU A 71 -17.65 -4.53 -8.35
C LEU A 71 -18.09 -3.06 -8.40
N LEU A 72 -17.95 -2.32 -7.29
CA LEU A 72 -18.31 -0.90 -7.22
C LEU A 72 -17.43 -0.01 -8.12
N VAL A 73 -16.18 -0.40 -8.36
CA VAL A 73 -15.26 0.32 -9.26
C VAL A 73 -15.25 -0.26 -10.68
N GLY A 74 -16.11 -1.24 -10.97
CA GLY A 74 -16.21 -1.88 -12.28
C GLY A 74 -15.20 -3.01 -12.53
N ASN A 75 -14.48 -3.43 -11.50
CA ASN A 75 -13.50 -4.50 -11.57
C ASN A 75 -14.16 -5.88 -11.47
N ARG A 76 -13.42 -6.91 -11.88
CA ARG A 76 -13.84 -8.30 -11.64
C ARG A 76 -13.80 -8.61 -10.15
N GLU A 77 -14.65 -9.55 -9.71
CA GLU A 77 -14.72 -9.93 -8.29
C GLU A 77 -13.40 -10.46 -7.70
N ASP A 78 -12.47 -10.91 -8.53
CA ASP A 78 -11.20 -11.54 -8.17
C ASP A 78 -9.95 -10.66 -8.31
N GLU A 79 -10.11 -9.38 -8.68
CA GLU A 79 -9.00 -8.43 -8.80
C GLU A 79 -8.41 -7.98 -7.45
N ALA A 80 -7.16 -7.52 -7.49
CA ALA A 80 -6.34 -7.10 -6.34
C ALA A 80 -5.61 -5.78 -6.60
#